data_AF-K1TSZ9-F1
#
_entry.id   AF-K1TSZ9-F1
#
_cell.length_a   1.000
_cell.length_b   1.000
_cell.length_c   1.000
_cell.angle_alpha   90.00
_cell.angle_beta   90.00
_cell.angle_gamma   90.00
#
_symmetry.space_group_name_H-M   'P 1'
#
loop_
_entity.id
_entity.type
_entity.pdbx_description
1 polymer ?
#
loop_
_entity_poly.entity_id
_entity_poly.type
_entity_poly.pdbx_seq_one_letter_code
_entity_poly.pdbx_strand_id
1 'polypeptide(L)'
;MKVLYTALLALLLFPSCRRQSGDIDSFLHNAESLMNEHPEDALSIIRHIDRRKIYSSASEARYALLYSQALDKNYVDVTSDSLTAVAVNYYDRHGTKH
;
A
#
# COMPACT_ATOMS: atom_id res chain seq x y z
N MET A 1 20.89 41.72 -9.60
CA MET A 1 20.87 41.01 -8.30
C MET A 1 19.51 40.43 -7.93
N LYS A 2 18.43 41.23 -7.83
CA LYS A 2 17.07 40.72 -7.45
C LYS A 2 16.47 39.68 -8.40
N VAL A 3 16.69 39.84 -9.71
CA VAL A 3 16.18 38.93 -10.76
C VAL A 3 16.83 37.54 -10.73
N LEU A 4 18.08 37.45 -10.25
CA LEU A 4 18.77 36.17 -10.04
C LEU A 4 18.19 35.41 -8.84
N TYR A 5 17.82 36.15 -7.77
CA TYR A 5 17.18 35.57 -6.58
C TYR A 5 15.78 35.01 -6.89
N THR A 6 15.00 35.69 -7.72
CA THR A 6 13.66 35.22 -8.11
C THR A 6 13.73 33.95 -8.97
N ALA A 7 14.76 33.81 -9.82
CA ALA A 7 14.96 32.60 -10.61
C ALA A 7 15.43 31.41 -9.75
N LEU A 8 16.24 31.65 -8.73
CA LEU A 8 16.74 30.62 -7.80
C LEU A 8 15.63 30.09 -6.87
N LEU A 9 14.68 30.94 -6.47
CA LEU A 9 13.54 30.55 -5.63
C LEU A 9 12.51 29.70 -6.38
N ALA A 10 12.34 29.95 -7.69
CA ALA A 10 11.42 29.19 -8.55
C ALA A 10 11.89 27.74 -8.80
N LEU A 11 13.20 27.48 -8.71
CA LEU A 11 13.78 26.15 -8.88
C LEU A 11 13.55 25.22 -7.67
N LEU A 12 13.07 25.74 -6.54
CA LEU A 12 12.74 24.93 -5.36
C LEU A 12 11.32 24.34 -5.39
N LEU A 13 10.51 24.71 -6.38
CA LEU A 13 9.17 24.16 -6.60
C LEU A 13 9.22 22.94 -7.53
N PHE A 14 10.10 21.97 -7.23
CA PHE A 14 9.93 20.63 -7.80
C PHE A 14 8.77 19.97 -7.06
N PRO A 15 7.62 19.68 -7.70
CA PRO A 15 6.65 18.77 -7.10
C PRO A 15 7.39 17.46 -6.86
N SER A 16 7.59 17.12 -5.59
CA SER A 16 8.25 15.89 -5.19
C SER A 16 7.60 14.73 -5.93
N CYS A 17 8.41 13.86 -6.53
CA CYS A 17 7.96 12.72 -7.31
C CYS A 17 6.87 11.93 -6.56
N ARG A 18 5.60 12.11 -6.94
CA ARG A 18 4.59 11.08 -6.71
C ARG A 18 4.97 9.92 -7.63
N ARG A 19 5.75 8.99 -7.09
CA ARG A 19 6.07 7.73 -7.76
C ARG A 19 4.73 7.09 -8.12
N GLN A 20 4.56 6.72 -9.38
CA GLN A 20 3.30 6.29 -9.97
C GLN A 20 2.88 4.93 -9.38
N SER A 21 2.29 4.97 -8.20
CA SER A 21 1.70 3.83 -7.48
C SER A 21 0.18 3.77 -7.62
N GLY A 22 -0.42 4.67 -8.42
CA GLY A 22 -1.87 4.88 -8.51
C GLY A 22 -2.66 3.60 -8.78
N ASP A 23 -2.16 2.72 -9.65
CA ASP A 23 -2.85 1.47 -9.97
C ASP A 23 -2.91 0.53 -8.75
N ILE A 24 -1.79 0.34 -8.05
CA ILE A 24 -1.71 -0.56 -6.89
C ILE A 24 -2.53 -0.02 -5.73
N ASP A 25 -2.39 1.27 -5.40
CA ASP A 25 -3.15 1.86 -4.29
C ASP A 25 -4.66 1.85 -4.57
N SER A 26 -5.07 1.98 -5.83
CA SER A 26 -6.47 1.83 -6.25
C SER A 26 -6.97 0.40 -6.04
N PHE A 27 -6.21 -0.62 -6.46
CA PHE A 27 -6.59 -2.02 -6.22
C PHE A 27 -6.67 -2.35 -4.73
N LEU A 28 -5.71 -1.89 -3.92
CA LEU A 28 -5.71 -2.09 -2.48
C LEU A 28 -6.90 -1.40 -1.81
N HIS A 29 -7.22 -0.18 -2.23
CA HIS A 29 -8.39 0.55 -1.71
C HIS A 29 -9.71 -0.14 -2.07
N ASN A 30 -9.84 -0.62 -3.32
CA ASN A 30 -11.03 -1.36 -3.74
C ASN A 30 -11.19 -2.65 -2.93
N ALA A 31 -10.13 -3.45 -2.80
CA ALA A 31 -10.15 -4.65 -1.99
C ALA A 31 -10.51 -4.37 -0.52
N GLU A 32 -9.98 -3.30 0.07
CA GLU A 32 -10.32 -2.88 1.44
C GLU A 32 -11.81 -2.51 1.58
N SER A 33 -12.39 -1.81 0.60
CA SER A 33 -13.81 -1.44 0.63
C SER A 33 -14.75 -2.66 0.59
N LEU A 34 -14.34 -3.73 -0.10
CA LEU A 34 -15.09 -4.98 -0.21
C LEU A 34 -14.81 -5.95 0.94
N MET A 35 -13.80 -5.69 1.76
CA MET A 35 -13.25 -6.65 2.72
C MET A 35 -14.29 -7.25 3.67
N ASN A 36 -15.26 -6.44 4.12
CA ASN A 36 -16.28 -6.89 5.07
C ASN A 36 -17.54 -7.42 4.41
N GLU A 37 -17.99 -6.79 3.32
CA GLU A 37 -19.26 -7.11 2.68
C GLU A 37 -19.12 -8.23 1.64
N HIS A 38 -18.00 -8.25 0.92
CA HIS A 38 -17.70 -9.18 -0.17
C HIS A 38 -16.24 -9.68 -0.09
N PRO A 39 -15.89 -10.48 0.94
CA PRO A 39 -14.51 -10.89 1.20
C PRO A 39 -13.91 -11.74 0.07
N GLU A 40 -14.72 -12.52 -0.66
CA GLU A 40 -14.26 -13.30 -1.81
C GLU A 40 -13.76 -12.38 -2.94
N ASP A 41 -14.52 -11.32 -3.24
CA ASP A 41 -14.16 -10.32 -4.25
C ASP A 41 -12.91 -9.54 -3.84
N ALA A 42 -12.81 -9.16 -2.57
CA ALA A 42 -11.59 -8.56 -2.01
C ALA A 42 -10.37 -9.47 -2.21
N LEU A 43 -10.51 -10.76 -1.90
CA LEU A 43 -9.46 -11.76 -2.09
C LEU A 43 -9.11 -11.95 -3.58
N SER A 44 -10.10 -11.88 -4.47
CA SER A 44 -9.89 -11.95 -5.92
C SER A 44 -9.05 -10.77 -6.40
N ILE A 45 -9.41 -9.54 -6.03
CA ILE A 45 -8.67 -8.32 -6.41
C ILE A 45 -7.22 -8.42 -5.91
N ILE A 46 -7.02 -8.76 -4.63
CA ILE A 46 -5.69 -8.83 -4.02
C ILE A 46 -4.81 -9.86 -4.73
N ARG A 47 -5.34 -11.03 -5.09
CA ARG A 47 -4.59 -12.07 -5.80
C ARG A 47 -4.13 -11.66 -7.20
N HIS A 48 -4.84 -10.73 -7.85
CA HIS A 48 -4.49 -10.23 -9.18
C HIS A 48 -3.40 -9.14 -9.17
N ILE A 49 -3.02 -8.62 -7.99
CA ILE A 49 -1.97 -7.62 -7.88
C ILE A 49 -0.60 -8.25 -8.20
N ASP A 50 0.07 -7.75 -9.24
CA ASP A 50 1.46 -8.13 -9.53
C ASP A 50 2.39 -7.52 -8.46
N ARG A 51 2.88 -8.36 -7.55
CA ARG A 51 3.76 -7.97 -6.45
C ARG A 51 5.03 -7.25 -6.93
N ARG A 52 5.51 -7.49 -8.15
CA ARG A 52 6.70 -6.80 -8.71
C ARG A 52 6.45 -5.32 -8.99
N LYS A 53 5.17 -4.90 -9.03
CA LYS A 53 4.76 -3.50 -9.21
C LYS A 53 4.55 -2.78 -7.87
N ILE A 54 4.75 -3.46 -6.74
CA ILE A 54 4.69 -2.84 -5.42
C ILE A 54 6.07 -2.26 -5.10
N TYR A 55 6.21 -0.94 -5.17
CA TYR A 55 7.51 -0.26 -5.06
C TYR A 55 7.78 0.37 -3.68
N SER A 56 6.79 0.45 -2.81
CA SER A 56 6.93 1.07 -1.49
C SER A 56 6.69 0.04 -0.40
N SER A 57 7.47 0.12 0.68
CA SER A 57 7.28 -0.71 1.88
C SER A 57 5.90 -0.49 2.50
N ALA A 58 5.34 0.71 2.38
CA ALA A 58 3.99 1.03 2.82
C ALA A 58 2.93 0.25 2.04
N SER A 59 3.01 0.26 0.70
CA SER A 59 2.09 -0.48 -0.17
C SER A 59 2.28 -2.00 0.01
N GLU A 60 3.51 -2.46 0.23
CA GLU A 60 3.80 -3.88 0.50
C GLU A 60 3.21 -4.34 1.84
N ALA A 61 3.36 -3.54 2.90
CA ALA A 61 2.74 -3.81 4.19
C ALA A 61 1.21 -3.79 4.12
N ARG A 62 0.63 -2.81 3.40
CA ARG A 62 -0.82 -2.73 3.20
C ARG A 62 -1.34 -3.92 2.40
N TYR A 63 -0.65 -4.32 1.33
CA TYR A 63 -0.94 -5.55 0.59
C TYR A 63 -0.93 -6.77 1.51
N ALA A 64 0.12 -6.93 2.32
CA ALA A 64 0.27 -8.08 3.20
C ALA A 64 -0.83 -8.14 4.28
N LEU A 65 -1.20 -6.98 4.84
CA LEU A 65 -2.29 -6.86 5.80
C LEU A 65 -3.63 -7.25 5.19
N LEU A 66 -4.01 -6.60 4.08
CA LEU A 66 -5.28 -6.87 3.41
C LEU A 66 -5.35 -8.30 2.90
N TYR A 67 -4.24 -8.87 2.42
CA TYR A 67 -4.22 -10.25 1.96
C TYR A 67 -4.42 -11.23 3.10
N SER A 68 -3.76 -11.01 4.25
CA SER A 68 -3.98 -11.83 5.45
C SER A 68 -5.44 -11.77 5.93
N GLN A 69 -6.03 -10.57 5.96
CA GLN A 69 -7.45 -10.37 6.33
C GLN A 69 -8.40 -11.07 5.36
N ALA A 70 -8.14 -10.98 4.05
CA ALA A 70 -8.98 -11.60 3.04
C ALA A 70 -8.90 -13.13 3.13
N LEU A 71 -7.72 -13.71 3.41
CA LEU A 71 -7.57 -15.15 3.63
C LEU A 71 -8.36 -15.62 4.87
N ASP A 72 -8.21 -14.91 5.99
CA ASP A 72 -8.94 -15.19 7.24
C ASP A 72 -10.45 -15.17 7.05
N LYS A 73 -10.98 -14.10 6.44
CA LYS A 73 -12.43 -13.95 6.18
C LYS A 73 -13.00 -14.96 5.18
N ASN A 74 -12.16 -15.53 4.32
CA ASN A 74 -12.55 -16.60 3.39
C ASN A 74 -12.19 -18.00 3.92
N TYR A 75 -11.77 -18.12 5.19
CA TYR A 75 -11.38 -19.39 5.81
C TYR A 75 -10.31 -20.16 5.01
N VAL A 76 -9.38 -19.43 4.40
CA VAL A 76 -8.24 -20.01 3.68
C VAL A 76 -7.07 -20.15 4.64
N ASP A 77 -6.86 -21.37 5.13
CA ASP A 77 -5.75 -21.68 6.01
C ASP A 77 -4.40 -21.51 5.30
N VAL A 78 -3.56 -20.64 5.83
CA VAL A 78 -2.18 -20.46 5.39
C VAL A 78 -1.23 -20.63 6.58
N THR A 79 -0.22 -21.48 6.43
CA THR A 79 0.78 -21.74 7.48
C THR A 79 2.02 -20.85 7.37
N SER A 80 2.02 -19.90 6.43
CA SER A 80 3.20 -19.08 6.12
C SER A 80 3.11 -17.72 6.83
N ASP A 81 3.75 -17.63 7.99
CA ASP A 81 3.86 -16.39 8.77
C ASP A 81 4.58 -15.24 8.04
N SER A 82 5.22 -15.55 6.89
CA SER A 82 5.96 -14.58 6.08
C SER A 82 5.12 -13.38 5.65
N LEU A 83 3.81 -13.56 5.41
CA LEU A 83 2.92 -12.49 4.96
C LEU A 83 2.59 -11.54 6.11
N THR A 84 2.11 -12.07 7.23
CA THR A 84 1.75 -11.28 8.41
C THR A 84 2.97 -10.56 8.99
N ALA A 85 4.15 -11.20 8.96
CA ALA A 85 5.40 -10.58 9.40
C ALA A 85 5.74 -9.29 8.64
N VAL A 86 5.46 -9.21 7.34
CA VAL A 86 5.69 -7.99 6.54
C VAL A 86 4.83 -6.83 7.05
N ALA A 87 3.54 -7.08 7.29
CA ALA A 87 2.62 -6.09 7.82
C ALA A 87 3.01 -5.65 9.24
N VAL A 88 3.24 -6.61 10.14
CA VAL A 88 3.62 -6.35 11.55
C VAL A 88 4.89 -5.50 11.62
N ASN A 89 5.96 -5.93 10.93
CA ASN A 89 7.23 -5.20 10.95
C ASN A 89 7.12 -3.75 10.45
N TYR A 90 6.19 -3.46 9.55
CA TYR A 90 5.98 -2.10 9.07
C TYR A 90 5.16 -1.28 10.07
N TYR A 91 3.99 -1.79 10.49
CA TYR A 91 3.06 -1.06 11.35
C TYR A 91 3.52 -0.95 12.81
N ASP A 92 4.40 -1.83 13.29
CA ASP A 92 5.05 -1.65 14.60
C ASP A 92 5.91 -0.37 14.66
N ARG A 93 6.45 0.05 13.52
CA ARG A 93 7.33 1.22 13.39
C ARG A 93 6.61 2.48 12.90
N HIS A 94 5.52 2.31 12.16
CA HIS A 94 4.83 3.41 11.45
C HIS A 94 3.36 3.56 11.82
N GLY A 95 2.79 2.61 12.58
CA GLY A 95 1.42 2.67 13.05
C GLY A 95 1.26 3.71 14.14
N THR A 96 0.13 4.40 14.12
CA THR A 96 -0.31 5.18 15.28
C THR A 96 -0.79 4.19 16.34
N LYS A 97 -0.13 4.19 17.52
CA LYS A 97 -0.66 3.49 18.69
C LYS A 97 -2.00 4.14 19.04
N HIS A 98 -3.08 3.39 18.91
CA HIS A 98 -4.39 3.78 19.42
C HIS A 98 -4.53 3.31 20.86
#